data_AF-A0A486XC01-F1
#
_entry.id   AF-A0A486XC01-F1
#
_cell.length_a   1.000
_cell.length_b   1.000
_cell.length_c   1.000
_cell.angle_alpha   90.00
_cell.angle_beta   90.00
_cell.angle_gamma   90.00
#
_symmetry.space_group_name_H-M   'P 1'
#
loop_
_entity.id
_entity.type
_entity.pdbx_description
1 polymer ?
#
loop_
_entity_poly.entity_id
_entity_poly.type
_entity_poly.pdbx_seq_one_letter_code
_entity_poly.pdbx_strand_id
1 'polypeptide(L)'
;MMKEFDLELALKGEPVKTRDGNKAFVQALVSMPKELEEYVLVGYVRTGKYVELAHWNKAGKYVNDVQCDEDIVGMWEEPKPKRFINGIEVPESVTLDTFINAKEYWFVDLENTDFINKAPFYNFNSESLNLLNRGLVFMRKEETEAMAKALFNYKVETK
;
A
#
# COMPACT_ATOMS: atom_id res chain seq x y z
N MET A 1 -0.83 -9.40 1.14
CA MET A 1 -2.06 -10.14 0.81
C MET A 1 -3.12 -9.09 0.49
N MET A 2 -3.90 -9.28 -0.57
CA MET A 2 -4.94 -8.33 -0.96
C MET A 2 -6.16 -8.52 -0.06
N LYS A 3 -6.80 -7.44 0.39
CA LYS A 3 -8.07 -7.50 1.12
C LYS A 3 -9.16 -8.09 0.22
N GLU A 4 -9.78 -9.18 0.63
CA GLU A 4 -10.85 -9.85 -0.12
C GLU A 4 -12.05 -8.92 -0.34
N PHE A 5 -12.81 -9.15 -1.42
CA PHE A 5 -13.97 -8.33 -1.75
C PHE A 5 -15.09 -8.51 -0.71
N ASP A 6 -15.59 -7.38 -0.20
CA ASP A 6 -16.71 -7.32 0.75
C ASP A 6 -17.83 -6.46 0.16
N LEU A 7 -18.95 -7.11 -0.18
CA LEU A 7 -20.09 -6.45 -0.79
C LEU A 7 -20.76 -5.44 0.14
N GLU A 8 -20.82 -5.70 1.44
CA GLU A 8 -21.47 -4.78 2.39
C GLU A 8 -20.66 -3.50 2.56
N LEU A 9 -19.34 -3.61 2.64
CA LEU A 9 -18.45 -2.44 2.69
C LEU A 9 -18.48 -1.67 1.36
N ALA A 10 -18.46 -2.37 0.23
CA ALA A 10 -18.56 -1.74 -1.09
C ALA A 10 -19.85 -0.92 -1.24
N LEU A 11 -21.00 -1.47 -0.83
CA LEU A 11 -22.29 -0.76 -0.85
C LEU A 11 -22.37 0.42 0.14
N LYS A 12 -21.54 0.42 1.18
CA LYS A 12 -21.37 1.59 2.09
C LYS A 12 -20.47 2.67 1.48
N GLY A 13 -19.93 2.45 0.29
CA GLY A 13 -19.09 3.39 -0.44
C GLY A 13 -17.58 3.18 -0.24
N GLU A 14 -17.15 2.09 0.40
CA GLU A 14 -15.72 1.74 0.40
C GLU A 14 -15.28 1.38 -1.03
N PRO A 15 -14.13 1.90 -1.50
CA PRO A 15 -13.64 1.60 -2.83
C PRO A 15 -13.22 0.14 -2.96
N VAL A 16 -13.36 -0.38 -4.17
CA VAL A 16 -12.94 -1.74 -4.56
C VAL A 16 -11.85 -1.68 -5.63
N LYS A 17 -11.16 -2.80 -5.84
CA LYS A 17 -10.09 -2.94 -6.81
C LYS A 17 -10.48 -3.92 -7.90
N THR A 18 -10.42 -3.48 -9.15
CA THR A 18 -10.60 -4.33 -10.32
C THR A 18 -9.35 -5.16 -10.61
N ARG A 19 -9.46 -6.22 -11.42
CA ARG A 19 -8.36 -7.14 -11.74
C ARG A 19 -7.18 -6.46 -12.40
N ASP A 20 -7.45 -5.50 -13.29
CA ASP A 20 -6.44 -4.65 -13.93
C ASP A 20 -5.81 -3.60 -12.98
N GLY A 21 -6.28 -3.52 -11.74
CA GLY A 21 -5.72 -2.69 -10.70
C GLY A 21 -6.30 -1.28 -10.61
N ASN A 22 -7.42 -1.00 -11.30
CA ASN A 22 -8.13 0.27 -11.17
C ASN A 22 -8.97 0.36 -9.90
N LYS A 23 -9.24 1.60 -9.48
CA LYS A 23 -10.10 1.92 -8.33
C LYS A 23 -11.53 2.03 -8.81
N ALA A 24 -12.44 1.28 -8.21
CA ALA A 24 -13.85 1.29 -8.56
C ALA A 24 -14.73 1.52 -7.32
N PHE A 25 -15.99 1.87 -7.56
CA PHE A 25 -16.98 2.15 -6.52
C PHE A 25 -18.31 1.51 -6.90
N VAL A 26 -18.88 0.72 -6.00
CA VAL A 26 -20.23 0.20 -6.13
C VAL A 26 -21.19 1.27 -5.61
N GLN A 27 -22.14 1.69 -6.46
CA GLN A 27 -23.06 2.78 -6.13
C GLN A 27 -24.42 2.27 -5.67
N ALA A 28 -24.89 1.15 -6.23
CA ALA A 28 -26.18 0.57 -5.90
C ALA A 28 -26.25 -0.93 -6.21
N LEU A 29 -27.11 -1.61 -5.46
CA LEU A 29 -27.66 -2.92 -5.82
C LEU A 29 -29.06 -2.69 -6.41
N VAL A 30 -29.25 -3.03 -7.68
CA VAL A 30 -30.47 -2.83 -8.45
C VAL A 30 -31.18 -4.17 -8.62
N SER A 31 -32.51 -4.16 -8.50
CA SER A 31 -33.32 -5.33 -8.83
C SER A 31 -33.43 -5.47 -10.34
N MET A 32 -32.93 -6.59 -10.86
CA MET A 32 -33.00 -6.94 -12.28
C MET A 32 -33.87 -8.19 -12.47
N PRO A 33 -34.46 -8.39 -13.66
CA PRO A 33 -35.00 -9.69 -14.07
C PRO A 33 -33.96 -10.80 -13.94
N LYS A 34 -34.42 -12.05 -13.82
CA LYS A 34 -33.56 -13.22 -13.61
C LYS A 34 -32.51 -13.38 -14.72
N GLU A 35 -32.86 -13.02 -15.94
CA GLU A 35 -32.02 -13.06 -17.13
C GLU A 35 -30.86 -12.06 -17.08
N LEU A 36 -30.90 -11.09 -16.14
CA LEU A 36 -29.93 -10.00 -15.99
C LEU A 36 -29.33 -9.97 -14.56
N GLU A 37 -29.30 -11.10 -13.87
CA GLU A 37 -28.72 -11.21 -12.50
C GLU A 37 -27.24 -10.84 -12.43
N GLU A 38 -26.54 -10.79 -13.56
CA GLU A 38 -25.13 -10.36 -13.65
C GLU A 38 -24.94 -8.84 -13.67
N TYR A 39 -26.02 -8.06 -13.85
CA TYR A 39 -25.98 -6.60 -13.94
C TYR A 39 -26.54 -5.92 -12.67
N VAL A 40 -26.61 -6.65 -11.56
CA VAL A 40 -27.32 -6.20 -10.34
C VAL A 40 -26.53 -5.17 -9.53
N LEU A 41 -25.20 -5.17 -9.57
CA LEU A 41 -24.40 -4.09 -9.00
C LEU A 41 -24.13 -3.07 -10.09
N VAL A 42 -24.37 -1.79 -9.79
CA VAL A 42 -24.05 -0.67 -10.69
C VAL A 42 -23.11 0.26 -9.96
N GLY A 43 -22.09 0.74 -10.67
CA GLY A 43 -21.08 1.62 -10.13
C GLY A 43 -20.22 2.23 -11.22
N TYR A 44 -18.99 2.59 -10.87
CA TYR A 44 -18.04 3.16 -11.83
C TYR A 44 -16.60 2.76 -11.53
N VAL A 45 -15.79 2.70 -12.57
CA VAL A 45 -14.34 2.47 -12.52
C VAL A 45 -13.63 3.79 -12.81
N ARG A 46 -12.55 4.08 -12.08
CA ARG A 46 -11.66 5.22 -12.32
C ARG A 46 -10.36 4.74 -12.91
N THR A 47 -10.08 5.14 -14.14
CA THR A 47 -8.86 4.81 -14.87
C THR A 47 -8.10 6.11 -15.16
N GLY A 48 -7.17 6.44 -14.27
CA GLY A 48 -6.45 7.72 -14.31
C GLY A 48 -7.41 8.91 -14.15
N LYS A 49 -7.64 9.66 -15.24
CA LYS A 49 -8.56 10.82 -15.26
C LYS A 49 -9.97 10.49 -15.75
N TYR A 50 -10.18 9.28 -16.27
CA TYR A 50 -11.46 8.86 -16.83
C TYR A 50 -12.31 8.17 -15.77
N VAL A 51 -13.63 8.29 -15.92
CA VAL A 51 -14.63 7.63 -15.08
C VAL A 51 -15.61 6.94 -16.01
N GLU A 52 -15.76 5.64 -15.85
CA GLU A 52 -16.59 4.80 -16.72
C GLU A 52 -17.66 4.10 -15.90
N LEU A 53 -18.89 4.06 -16.42
CA LEU A 53 -19.98 3.32 -15.80
C LEU A 53 -19.67 1.82 -15.92
N ALA A 54 -19.88 1.08 -14.84
CA ALA A 54 -19.65 -0.35 -14.81
C ALA A 54 -20.76 -1.08 -14.03
N HIS A 55 -20.84 -2.38 -14.25
CA HIS A 55 -21.79 -3.27 -13.59
C HIS A 55 -21.10 -4.56 -13.18
N TRP A 56 -21.65 -5.23 -12.18
CA TRP A 56 -21.15 -6.53 -11.73
C TRP A 56 -22.26 -7.38 -11.14
N ASN A 57 -22.02 -8.69 -11.05
CA ASN A 57 -22.84 -9.57 -10.24
C ASN A 57 -22.48 -9.40 -8.74
N LYS A 58 -23.23 -10.06 -7.84
CA LYS A 58 -22.98 -9.97 -6.39
C LYS A 58 -21.61 -10.49 -5.93
N ALA A 59 -20.94 -11.29 -6.75
CA ALA A 59 -19.58 -11.78 -6.50
C ALA A 59 -18.51 -10.86 -7.12
N GLY A 60 -18.90 -9.71 -7.69
CA GLY A 60 -17.98 -8.76 -8.29
C GLY A 60 -17.51 -9.13 -9.70
N LYS A 61 -18.14 -10.10 -10.37
CA LYS A 61 -17.79 -10.46 -11.75
C LYS A 61 -18.45 -9.53 -12.75
N TYR A 62 -17.69 -9.12 -13.75
CA TYR A 62 -18.20 -8.28 -14.85
C TYR A 62 -19.02 -9.11 -15.84
N VAL A 63 -18.52 -10.28 -16.22
CA VAL A 63 -19.23 -11.30 -17.01
C VAL A 63 -19.14 -12.64 -16.28
N ASN A 64 -20.25 -13.37 -16.22
CA ASN A 64 -20.26 -14.71 -15.61
C ASN A 64 -19.35 -15.68 -16.37
N ASP A 65 -18.71 -16.59 -15.63
CA ASP A 65 -17.82 -17.66 -16.15
C ASP A 65 -16.61 -17.20 -16.97
N VAL A 66 -16.38 -15.89 -17.06
CA VAL A 66 -15.22 -15.29 -17.72
C VAL A 66 -14.41 -14.51 -16.67
N GLN A 67 -13.09 -14.49 -16.84
CA GLN A 67 -12.24 -13.56 -16.10
C GLN A 67 -12.07 -12.32 -16.95
N CYS A 68 -12.59 -11.20 -16.45
CA CYS A 68 -12.49 -9.89 -17.08
C CYS A 68 -11.55 -8.99 -16.28
N ASP A 69 -10.99 -8.00 -16.94
CA ASP A 69 -10.10 -7.00 -16.34
C ASP A 69 -10.86 -6.11 -15.33
N GLU A 70 -12.15 -5.94 -15.57
CA GLU A 70 -13.09 -5.18 -14.75
C GLU A 70 -13.61 -5.98 -13.55
N ASP A 71 -13.31 -7.27 -13.43
CA ASP A 71 -13.70 -8.07 -12.26
C ASP A 71 -13.22 -7.41 -10.98
N ILE A 72 -14.10 -7.24 -9.99
CA ILE A 72 -13.69 -6.86 -8.64
C ILE A 72 -12.97 -8.05 -8.01
N VAL A 73 -11.70 -7.85 -7.65
CA VAL A 73 -10.86 -8.90 -7.06
C VAL A 73 -10.60 -8.67 -5.57
N GLY A 74 -10.94 -7.49 -5.04
CA GLY A 74 -10.73 -7.16 -3.65
C GLY A 74 -11.22 -5.76 -3.28
N MET A 75 -11.07 -5.39 -2.01
CA MET A 75 -11.24 -4.01 -1.58
C MET A 75 -10.02 -3.17 -2.01
N TRP A 76 -10.24 -1.88 -2.25
CA TRP A 76 -9.14 -0.96 -2.58
C TRP A 76 -8.35 -0.63 -1.31
N GLU A 77 -7.04 -0.84 -1.38
CA GLU A 77 -6.09 -0.35 -0.39
C GLU A 77 -5.39 0.87 -0.98
N GLU A 78 -5.33 1.97 -0.23
CA GLU A 78 -4.61 3.14 -0.72
C GLU A 78 -3.14 2.79 -0.98
N PRO A 79 -2.61 3.10 -2.18
CA PRO A 79 -1.21 2.86 -2.48
C PRO A 79 -0.36 3.53 -1.42
N LYS A 80 0.53 2.77 -0.77
CA LYS A 80 1.49 3.36 0.15
C LYS A 80 2.33 4.38 -0.61
N PRO A 81 2.49 5.61 -0.10
CA PRO A 81 3.30 6.62 -0.75
C PRO A 81 4.73 6.10 -0.88
N LYS A 82 5.22 6.04 -2.11
CA LYS A 82 6.62 5.68 -2.38
C LYS A 82 7.48 6.92 -2.17
N ARG A 83 8.57 6.78 -1.43
CA ARG A 83 9.57 7.83 -1.25
C ARG A 83 10.82 7.46 -2.03
N PHE A 84 11.45 8.46 -2.64
CA PHE A 84 12.71 8.28 -3.36
C PHE A 84 13.75 9.24 -2.80
N ILE A 85 14.97 8.76 -2.61
CA ILE A 85 16.15 9.56 -2.26
C ILE A 85 17.22 9.23 -3.28
N ASN A 86 17.77 10.26 -3.95
CA ASN A 86 18.74 10.11 -5.03
C ASN A 86 18.33 9.09 -6.12
N GLY A 87 17.03 9.05 -6.45
CA GLY A 87 16.49 8.13 -7.47
C GLY A 87 16.30 6.68 -7.00
N ILE A 88 16.59 6.36 -5.74
CA ILE A 88 16.39 5.04 -5.15
C ILE A 88 15.11 5.05 -4.30
N GLU A 89 14.21 4.09 -4.54
CA GLU A 89 13.01 3.89 -3.70
C GLU A 89 13.45 3.48 -2.28
N VAL A 90 12.96 4.19 -1.27
CA VAL A 90 13.28 3.90 0.13
C VAL A 90 12.06 3.36 0.88
N PRO A 91 12.26 2.40 1.79
CA PRO A 91 11.17 1.81 2.56
C PRO A 91 10.56 2.80 3.56
N GLU A 92 9.38 2.42 4.06
CA GLU A 92 8.70 3.10 5.15
C GLU A 92 9.51 2.92 6.45
N SER A 93 9.81 4.02 7.14
CA SER A 93 10.53 4.00 8.40
C SER A 93 9.59 3.78 9.58
N VAL A 94 10.14 3.28 10.69
CA VAL A 94 9.47 3.31 11.99
C VAL A 94 9.30 4.76 12.44
N THR A 95 8.14 5.07 12.99
CA THR A 95 7.74 6.40 13.43
C THR A 95 7.55 6.45 14.95
N LEU A 96 7.37 7.66 15.50
CA LEU A 96 7.02 7.84 16.91
C LEU A 96 5.70 7.14 17.30
N ASP A 97 4.77 7.00 16.36
CA ASP A 97 3.46 6.37 16.62
C ASP A 97 3.52 4.83 16.55
N THR A 98 4.54 4.28 15.90
CA THR A 98 4.64 2.84 15.61
C THR A 98 5.77 2.15 16.37
N PHE A 99 6.74 2.89 16.91
CA PHE A 99 7.80 2.28 17.70
C PHE A 99 7.29 1.79 19.07
N ILE A 100 7.88 0.68 19.49
CA ILE A 100 7.70 0.06 20.80
C ILE A 100 8.95 0.35 21.63
N ASN A 101 8.77 0.91 22.82
CA ASN A 101 9.84 1.24 23.76
C ASN A 101 10.66 0.00 24.16
N ALA A 102 11.98 0.16 24.26
CA ALA A 102 12.97 -0.88 24.55
C ALA A 102 13.07 -2.04 23.52
N LYS A 103 12.37 -1.95 22.39
CA LYS A 103 12.53 -2.89 21.28
C LYS A 103 13.75 -2.51 20.43
N GLU A 104 14.43 -3.52 19.90
CA GLU A 104 15.55 -3.32 18.98
C GLU A 104 15.07 -2.99 17.56
N TYR A 105 15.74 -2.02 16.94
CA TYR A 105 15.54 -1.62 15.56
C TYR A 105 16.88 -1.48 14.84
N TRP A 106 16.83 -1.56 13.52
CA TRP A 106 17.96 -1.21 12.67
C TRP A 106 17.87 0.27 12.32
N PHE A 107 19.01 0.97 12.25
CA PHE A 107 19.04 2.39 11.91
C PHE A 107 20.30 2.76 11.15
N VAL A 108 20.21 3.86 10.39
CA VAL A 108 21.37 4.42 9.68
C VAL A 108 22.32 5.06 10.69
N ASP A 109 23.56 4.62 10.69
CA ASP A 109 24.61 5.04 11.62
C ASP A 109 25.84 5.48 10.85
N LEU A 110 26.21 6.76 10.96
CA LEU A 110 27.35 7.35 10.25
C LEU A 110 28.70 6.94 10.84
N GLU A 111 28.72 6.41 12.05
CA GLU A 111 29.95 6.01 12.74
C GLU A 111 30.40 4.61 12.32
N ASN A 112 29.47 3.77 11.85
CA ASN A 112 29.76 2.42 11.42
C ASN A 112 30.16 2.36 9.93
N THR A 113 31.13 1.51 9.59
CA THR A 113 31.67 1.37 8.22
C THR A 113 30.63 0.92 7.20
N ASP A 114 29.63 0.17 7.64
CA ASP A 114 28.53 -0.31 6.79
C ASP A 114 27.32 0.63 6.81
N PHE A 115 27.45 1.79 7.46
CA PHE A 115 26.43 2.83 7.62
C PHE A 115 25.14 2.39 8.33
N ILE A 116 25.15 1.24 8.99
CA ILE A 116 23.98 0.68 9.67
C ILE A 116 24.35 0.13 11.05
N ASN A 117 23.40 0.16 11.97
CA ASN A 117 23.56 -0.40 13.30
C ASN A 117 22.21 -0.92 13.84
N LYS A 118 22.23 -1.66 14.95
CA LYS A 118 21.04 -2.20 15.62
C LYS A 118 21.14 -1.95 17.13
N ALA A 119 20.11 -1.34 17.70
CA ALA A 119 20.06 -1.04 19.13
C ALA A 119 18.62 -0.96 19.65
N PRO A 120 18.39 -1.08 20.96
CA PRO A 120 17.10 -0.77 21.58
C PRO A 120 16.80 0.73 21.53
N PHE A 121 15.56 1.09 21.18
CA PHE A 121 15.10 2.48 21.13
C PHE A 121 14.24 2.82 22.34
N TYR A 122 14.44 4.01 22.90
CA TYR A 122 13.74 4.45 24.11
C TYR A 122 12.98 5.77 23.91
N ASN A 123 11.80 5.88 24.51
CA ASN A 123 10.96 7.08 24.46
C ASN A 123 11.52 8.27 25.26
N PHE A 124 12.53 8.04 26.09
CA PHE A 124 13.22 9.06 26.88
C PHE A 124 14.60 9.43 26.32
N ASN A 125 15.08 8.69 25.31
CA ASN A 125 16.40 8.90 24.73
C ASN A 125 16.31 9.82 23.51
N SER A 126 16.94 10.99 23.59
CA SER A 126 16.86 12.02 22.53
C SER A 126 17.40 11.54 21.19
N GLU A 127 18.45 10.71 21.17
CA GLU A 127 19.02 10.16 19.95
C GLU A 127 18.05 9.21 19.23
N SER A 128 17.43 8.29 19.99
CA SER A 128 16.36 7.40 19.51
C SER A 128 15.23 8.21 18.87
N LEU A 129 14.74 9.24 19.57
CA LEU A 129 13.66 10.10 19.09
C LEU A 129 14.07 10.89 17.84
N ASN A 130 15.32 11.38 17.78
CA ASN A 130 15.83 12.10 16.63
C ASN A 130 15.94 11.21 15.38
N LEU A 131 16.42 9.98 15.53
CA LEU A 131 16.50 9.02 14.42
C LEU A 131 15.11 8.63 13.90
N LEU A 132 14.14 8.40 14.81
CA LEU A 132 12.74 8.15 14.45
C LEU A 132 12.14 9.35 13.67
N ASN A 133 12.32 10.56 14.18
CA ASN A 133 11.82 11.78 13.53
C ASN A 133 12.44 12.05 12.16
N ARG A 134 13.68 11.62 11.94
CA ARG A 134 14.37 11.74 10.65
C ARG A 134 14.03 10.62 9.68
N GLY A 135 13.26 9.62 10.11
CA GLY A 135 12.88 8.47 9.29
C GLY A 135 14.07 7.59 8.91
N LEU A 136 15.00 7.39 9.85
CA LEU A 136 16.23 6.62 9.68
C LEU A 136 16.21 5.25 10.38
N VAL A 137 15.05 4.83 10.89
CA VAL A 137 14.87 3.63 11.71
C VAL A 137 13.95 2.65 11.01
N PHE A 138 14.30 1.37 11.03
CA PHE A 138 13.60 0.31 10.31
C PHE A 138 13.52 -0.98 11.11
N MET A 139 12.53 -1.80 10.75
CA MET A 139 12.30 -3.10 11.39
C MET A 139 13.30 -4.15 10.91
N ARG A 140 13.68 -4.10 9.63
CA ARG A 140 14.52 -5.10 8.97
C ARG A 140 15.84 -4.48 8.52
N LYS A 141 16.90 -5.29 8.49
CA LYS A 141 18.25 -4.86 8.13
C LYS A 141 18.30 -4.35 6.68
N GLU A 142 17.63 -5.07 5.78
CA GLU A 142 17.61 -4.79 4.34
C GLU A 142 16.96 -3.43 4.04
N GLU A 143 16.01 -3.00 4.89
CA GLU A 143 15.36 -1.70 4.76
C GLU A 143 16.32 -0.57 5.10
N THR A 144 17.09 -0.73 6.17
CA THR A 144 18.15 0.22 6.55
C THR A 144 19.28 0.25 5.53
N GLU A 145 19.68 -0.90 4.99
CA GLU A 145 20.66 -0.98 3.90
C GLU A 145 20.20 -0.23 2.65
N ALA A 146 18.92 -0.36 2.28
CA ALA A 146 18.33 0.39 1.17
C ALA A 146 18.33 1.90 1.44
N MET A 147 17.98 2.31 2.66
CA MET A 147 18.05 3.72 3.07
C MET A 147 19.48 4.28 3.04
N ALA A 148 20.46 3.56 3.60
CA ALA A 148 21.86 3.99 3.60
C ALA A 148 22.41 4.12 2.17
N LYS A 149 22.14 3.15 1.30
CA LYS A 149 22.49 3.23 -0.13
C LYS A 149 21.89 4.46 -0.80
N ALA A 150 20.61 4.72 -0.54
CA ALA A 150 19.90 5.87 -1.10
C ALA A 150 20.46 7.22 -0.60
N LEU A 151 20.79 7.33 0.68
CA LEU A 151 21.34 8.57 1.27
C LEU A 151 22.75 8.87 0.76
N PHE A 152 23.62 7.87 0.69
CA PHE A 152 25.06 8.09 0.44
C PHE A 152 25.49 7.86 -1.00
N ASN A 153 24.59 7.43 -1.90
CA ASN A 153 24.95 6.88 -3.21
C ASN A 153 26.07 5.82 -3.12
N TYR A 154 26.15 5.15 -1.98
CA TYR A 154 27.26 4.26 -1.65
C TYR A 154 27.09 2.95 -2.41
N LYS A 155 28.08 2.61 -3.24
CA LYS A 155 28.09 1.43 -4.14
C LYS A 155 26.92 1.42 -5.14
N VAL A 156 26.44 2.59 -5.57
CA VAL A 156 25.48 2.67 -6.69
C VAL A 156 26.27 2.60 -8.00
N GLU A 157 26.16 1.47 -8.71
CA GLU A 157 26.66 1.37 -10.08
C GLU A 157 25.81 2.28 -10.98
N THR A 158 26.42 3.33 -11.51
CA THR A 158 25.80 4.17 -12.53
C THR A 158 25.91 3.45 -13.87
N LYS A 159 24.78 3.34 -14.58
CA LYS A 159 24.74 2.86 -15.97
C LYS A 159 25.19 3.94 -16.93
#